data_AF-A0A934B9T1-F1
#
_entry.id   AF-A0A934B9T1-F1
#
_cell.length_a   1.000
_cell.length_b   1.000
_cell.length_c   1.000
_cell.angle_alpha   90.00
_cell.angle_beta   90.00
_cell.angle_gamma   90.00
#
_symmetry.space_group_name_H-M   'P 1'
#
loop_
_entity.id
_entity.type
_entity.pdbx_description
1 polymer ?
#
loop_
_entity_poly.entity_id
_entity_poly.type
_entity_poly.pdbx_seq_one_letter_code
_entity_poly.pdbx_strand_id
1 'polypeptide(L)' 'MRATLNIPDDILAEVQKISGEKSKTKAIVIAMKEFIREKKIQDLIALRGKIQIDYDWEKEEELEMKVQDERERRLYGRKK' A
#
# COMPACT_ATOMS: atom_id res chain seq x y z
N MET A 1 3.61 -18.73 16.42
CA MET A 1 4.69 -19.24 17.31
C MET A 1 4.73 -18.38 18.57
N ARG A 2 4.92 -18.98 19.75
CA ARG A 2 5.13 -18.23 21.01
C ARG A 2 6.62 -18.21 21.30
N ALA A 3 7.19 -17.04 21.55
CA ALA A 3 8.59 -16.84 21.89
C ALA A 3 8.68 -15.90 23.10
N THR A 4 9.71 -16.08 23.92
CA THR A 4 10.03 -15.19 25.03
C THR A 4 11.15 -14.26 24.59
N LEU A 5 10.87 -12.96 24.53
CA LEU A 5 11.82 -11.92 24.16
C LEU A 5 11.94 -10.92 25.30
N ASN A 6 13.17 -10.47 25.58
CA ASN A 6 13.40 -9.38 26.51
C ASN A 6 13.43 -8.07 25.72
N ILE A 7 12.46 -7.19 25.97
CA ILE A 7 12.30 -5.91 25.26
C ILE A 7 12.24 -4.81 26.32
N PRO A 8 12.97 -3.70 26.15
CA PRO A 8 12.84 -2.54 27.02
C PRO A 8 11.40 -2.02 27.12
N ASP A 9 10.94 -1.73 28.33
CA ASP A 9 9.54 -1.33 28.59
C ASP A 9 9.19 0.05 28.01
N ASP A 10 10.17 0.93 27.90
CA ASP A 10 10.08 2.25 27.26
C ASP A 10 9.71 2.12 25.78
N ILE A 11 10.43 1.28 25.04
CA ILE A 11 10.17 1.02 23.62
C ILE A 11 8.79 0.38 23.44
N LEU A 12 8.44 -0.58 24.29
CA LEU A 12 7.15 -1.25 24.20
C LEU A 12 5.99 -0.28 24.47
N ALA A 13 6.14 0.61 25.45
CA ALA A 13 5.15 1.64 25.74
C ALA A 13 4.99 2.63 24.58
N GLU A 14 6.08 2.99 23.91
CA GLU A 14 6.05 3.84 22.73
C GLU A 14 5.36 3.16 21.54
N VAL A 15 5.71 1.91 21.26
CA VAL A 15 5.06 1.12 20.19
C VAL A 15 3.57 0.97 20.45
N GLN A 16 3.14 0.74 21.70
CA GLN A 16 1.72 0.68 22.05
C GLN A 16 0.99 2.04 21.89
N LYS A 17 1.65 3.15 22.22
CA LYS A 17 1.10 4.50 22.02
C LYS A 17 0.92 4.81 20.54
N ILE A 18 1.95 4.53 19.74
CA ILE A 18 1.93 4.78 18.29
C ILE A 18 0.92 3.86 17.60
N SER A 19 0.87 2.58 17.97
CA SER A 19 -0.02 1.61 17.34
C SER A 19 -1.47 1.70 17.85
N GLY A 20 -1.73 2.42 18.95
CA GLY A 20 -3.06 2.51 19.57
C GLY A 20 -3.58 1.20 20.19
N GLU A 21 -2.73 0.17 20.31
CA GLU A 21 -3.15 -1.17 20.73
C GLU A 21 -2.91 -1.41 22.22
N LYS A 22 -3.93 -1.92 22.91
CA LYS A 22 -3.85 -2.27 24.34
C LYS A 22 -3.03 -3.54 24.60
N SER A 23 -2.84 -4.39 23.58
CA SER A 23 -2.10 -5.63 23.70
C SER A 23 -0.65 -5.48 23.24
N LYS A 24 0.29 -5.78 24.15
CA LYS A 24 1.74 -5.83 23.90
C LYS A 24 2.08 -6.67 22.67
N THR A 25 1.47 -7.85 22.54
CA THR A 25 1.73 -8.76 21.41
C THR A 25 1.23 -8.19 20.09
N LYS A 26 0.03 -7.60 20.06
CA LYS A 26 -0.52 -7.02 18.81
C LYS A 26 0.30 -5.81 18.34
N ALA A 27 0.71 -4.96 19.27
CA ALA A 27 1.54 -3.79 18.97
C ALA A 27 2.87 -4.21 18.31
N ILE A 28 3.53 -5.25 18.83
CA ILE A 28 4.76 -5.81 18.25
C ILE A 28 4.51 -6.39 16.85
N VAL A 29 3.42 -7.15 16.66
CA VAL A 29 3.09 -7.73 15.36
C VAL A 29 2.85 -6.66 14.30
N ILE A 30 2.18 -5.56 14.66
CA ILE A 30 1.95 -4.43 13.75
C ILE A 30 3.29 -3.77 13.40
N ALA A 31 4.12 -3.47 14.40
CA ALA A 31 5.44 -2.86 14.17
C ALA A 31 6.31 -3.73 13.24
N MET A 32 6.34 -5.05 13.44
CA MET A 32 7.09 -5.96 12.57
C MET A 32 6.53 -6.01 11.15
N LYS A 33 5.21 -5.99 10.98
CA LYS A 33 4.58 -5.94 9.65
C LYS A 33 4.95 -4.66 8.91
N GLU A 34 4.91 -3.53 9.60
CA GLU A 34 5.24 -2.23 9.00
C GLU A 34 6.72 -2.17 8.64
N PHE A 35 7.62 -2.66 9.50
CA PHE A 35 9.04 -2.76 9.20
C PHE A 35 9.31 -3.58 7.93
N ILE A 36 8.66 -4.74 7.77
CA ILE A 36 8.79 -5.57 6.56
C ILE A 36 8.26 -4.80 5.33
N ARG A 37 7.14 -4.09 5.47
CA ARG A 37 6.56 -3.30 4.39
C ARG A 37 7.50 -2.18 3.96
N GLU A 38 8.06 -1.42 4.90
CA GLU A 38 9.02 -0.36 4.63
C GLU A 38 10.24 -0.90 3.89
N LYS A 39 10.80 -2.04 4.31
CA LYS A 39 11.93 -2.67 3.62
C LYS A 39 11.60 -3.06 2.18
N LYS A 40 10.43 -3.67 1.95
CA LYS A 40 9.98 -4.00 0.58
C LYS A 40 9.84 -2.76 -0.29
N ILE A 41 9.30 -1.67 0.26
CA ILE A 41 9.18 -0.40 -0.48
C ILE A 41 10.57 0.15 -0.80
N GLN A 42 11.50 0.14 0.16
CA GLN A 42 12.89 0.58 -0.07
C GLN A 42 13.59 -0.26 -1.14
N ASP A 43 13.38 -1.58 -1.14
CA ASP A 43 13.94 -2.46 -2.17
C ASP A 43 13.37 -2.12 -3.57
N LEU A 44 12.05 -1.88 -3.66
CA LEU A 44 11.42 -1.42 -4.90
C LEU A 44 11.96 -0.07 -5.38
N ILE A 45 12.15 0.88 -4.46
CA ILE A 45 12.76 2.18 -4.77
C ILE A 45 14.21 2.01 -5.22
N ALA A 46 14.97 1.10 -4.61
CA ALA A 46 16.36 0.83 -4.99
C ALA A 46 16.49 0.17 -6.39
N LEU A 47 15.41 -0.41 -6.91
CA LEU A 47 15.31 -0.92 -8.27
C LEU A 47 14.94 0.19 -9.29
N ARG A 48 14.57 1.39 -8.83
CA ARG A 48 14.27 2.55 -9.68
C ARG A 48 15.48 2.87 -10.55
N GLY A 49 15.28 2.89 -11.88
CA GLY A 49 16.34 3.14 -12.87
C GLY A 49 17.14 1.90 -13.28
N LYS A 50 16.97 0.75 -12.62
CA LYS A 50 17.51 -0.54 -13.08
C LYS A 50 16.52 -1.30 -13.95
N ILE A 51 15.23 -1.05 -13.76
CA ILE A 51 14.15 -1.66 -14.53
C ILE A 51 13.69 -0.66 -15.58
N GLN A 52 13.80 -1.04 -16.86
CA GLN A 52 13.18 -0.32 -17.96
C GLN A 52 11.71 -0.75 -18.04
N ILE A 53 10.81 0.18 -17.77
CA ILE A 53 9.36 -0.03 -17.90
C ILE A 53 8.96 0.60 -19.23
N ASP A 54 8.70 -0.23 -20.24
CA ASP A 54 8.14 0.19 -21.52
C ASP A 54 6.61 0.10 -21.42
N TYR A 55 5.99 1.19 -20.96
CA TYR A 55 4.55 1.29 -20.75
C TYR A 55 4.02 2.55 -21.42
N ASP A 56 3.12 2.37 -22.38
CA ASP A 56 2.49 3.43 -23.15
C ASP A 56 1.20 3.87 -22.44
N TRP A 57 1.36 4.81 -21.50
CA TRP A 57 0.26 5.33 -20.69
C TRP A 57 -0.75 6.14 -21.50
N GLU A 58 -0.31 6.78 -22.60
CA GLU A 58 -1.17 7.58 -23.48
C GLU A 58 -2.20 6.69 -24.18
N LYS A 59 -1.79 5.52 -24.68
CA LYS A 59 -2.72 4.55 -25.27
C LYS A 59 -3.75 4.04 -24.27
N GLU A 60 -3.35 3.78 -23.03
CA GLU A 60 -4.28 3.29 -22.01
C GLU A 60 -5.30 4.37 -21.62
N GLU A 61 -4.85 5.61 -21.46
CA GLU A 61 -5.72 6.75 -21.19
C GLU A 61 -6.75 6.97 -22.32
N GLU A 62 -6.33 6.87 -23.58
CA GLU A 62 -7.26 6.95 -24.71
C GLU A 62 -8.33 5.85 -24.67
N LEU A 63 -7.97 4.63 -24.27
CA LEU A 63 -8.92 3.51 -24.15
C LEU A 63 -9.91 3.77 -23.02
N GLU A 64 -9.46 4.23 -21.86
CA GLU A 64 -10.34 4.59 -20.74
C GLU A 64 -11.33 5.69 -21.12
N MET A 65 -10.85 6.75 -21.79
CA MET A 65 -11.70 7.85 -22.25
C MET A 65 -12.75 7.38 -23.26
N LYS A 66 -12.38 6.51 -24.22
CA LYS A 66 -13.34 5.91 -25.17
C LYS A 66 -14.42 5.09 -24.45
N VAL A 67 -14.03 4.30 -23.45
CA VAL A 67 -14.97 3.50 -22.64
C VAL A 67 -15.92 4.41 -21.86
N GLN A 68 -15.40 5.50 -21.28
CA GLN A 68 -16.21 6.47 -20.54
C GLN A 68 -17.21 7.18 -21.46
N ASP A 69 -16.77 7.64 -22.64
CA ASP A 69 -17.64 8.25 -23.64
C ASP A 69 -18.76 7.30 -24.11
N GLU A 70 -18.43 6.03 -24.37
CA GLU A 70 -19.42 5.03 -24.74
C GLU A 70 -20.44 4.79 -23.63
N ARG A 71 -19.99 4.75 -22.37
CA ARG A 71 -20.85 4.59 -21.21
C ARG A 71 -21.81 5.77 -21.06
N GLU A 72 -21.32 6.99 -21.22
CA GLU A 72 -22.15 8.19 -21.17
C GLU A 72 -23.18 8.24 -22.29
N ARG A 73 -22.78 7.89 -23.52
CA ARG A 73 -23.71 7.76 -24.66
C ARG A 73 -24.80 6.72 -24.39
N ARG A 74 -24.48 5.58 -23.78
CA ARG A 74 -25.48 4.55 -23.43
C ARG A 74 -26.45 5.02 -22.34
N LEU A 75 -25.97 5.77 -21.34
CA LEU A 75 -26.77 6.23 -20.21
C LEU A 75 -27.64 7.45 -20.53
N TYR A 76 -27.11 8.41 -21.29
CA TYR A 76 -27.77 9.70 -21.55
C TYR A 76 -28.23 9.88 -23.01
N GLY A 77 -27.77 9.05 -23.94
CA GLY A 77 -28.13 9.14 -25.37
C GLY A 77 -29.51 8.60 -25.74
N ARG A 78 -30.27 8.01 -24.79
CA ARG A 78 -31.64 7.53 -25.00
C ARG A 78 -32.73 8.56 -24.62
N LYS A 79 -32.40 9.86 -24.65
CA LYS A 79 -33.37 10.95 -24.60
C LYS A 79 -33.56 11.55 -25.99
N LYS A 80 -34.26 10.81 -26.85
CA LYS A 80 -35.11 11.34 -27.93
C LYS A 80 -36.16 10.29 -28.28
#